data_AF-A0A4P5YNS1-F1
#
_entry.id   AF-A0A4P5YNS1-F1
#
_cell.length_a   1.000
_cell.length_b   1.000
_cell.length_c   1.000
_cell.angle_alpha   90.00
_cell.angle_beta   90.00
_cell.angle_gamma   90.00
#
_symmetry.space_group_name_H-M   'P 1'
#
loop_
_entity.id
_entity.type
_entity.pdbx_description
1 polymer ?
#
loop_
_entity_poly.entity_id
_entity_poly.type
_entity_poly.pdbx_seq_one_letter_code
_entity_poly.pdbx_strand_id
1 'polypeptide(L)'
;MLATLATGLRSVAAVAKRFAAPPKSSAEAELAGLLHDLGKYAQRFQARLQDNFIHGNNDWGAGAARAAELRCHTSAFAVDGHYSGIAPRNGNGLTADHRPDALGCGAGRLRHVC
;
A
#
# COMPACT_ATOMS: atom_id res chain seq x y z
N MET A 1 -17.23 12.36 -17.04
CA MET A 1 -17.25 10.97 -16.56
C MET A 1 -16.49 10.93 -15.24
N LEU A 2 -17.18 10.77 -14.10
CA LEU A 2 -16.49 10.65 -12.81
C LEU A 2 -15.79 9.29 -12.75
N ALA A 3 -14.46 9.29 -12.65
CA ALA A 3 -13.70 8.06 -12.50
C ALA A 3 -13.86 7.52 -11.06
N THR A 4 -14.19 6.24 -10.93
CA THR A 4 -14.27 5.57 -9.63
C THR A 4 -12.90 5.12 -9.16
N LEU A 5 -12.72 4.95 -7.85
CA LEU A 5 -11.50 4.37 -7.27
C LEU A 5 -11.18 3.00 -7.91
N ALA A 6 -12.20 2.16 -8.11
CA ALA A 6 -12.03 0.84 -8.72
C ALA A 6 -11.46 0.91 -10.15
N THR A 7 -11.92 1.86 -10.96
CA THR A 7 -11.38 2.07 -12.31
C THR A 7 -9.96 2.63 -12.24
N GLY A 8 -9.67 3.55 -11.31
CA GLY A 8 -8.33 4.08 -11.08
C GLY A 8 -7.32 2.99 -10.74
N LEU A 9 -7.64 2.13 -9.77
CA LEU A 9 -6.77 1.00 -9.36
C LEU A 9 -6.48 0.04 -10.53
N ARG A 10 -7.49 -0.29 -11.34
CA ARG A 10 -7.31 -1.14 -12.52
C ARG A 10 -6.41 -0.49 -13.58
N SER A 11 -6.57 0.81 -13.82
CA SER A 11 -5.73 1.54 -14.76
C SER A 11 -4.27 1.60 -14.28
N VAL A 12 -4.03 1.88 -13.00
CA VAL A 12 -2.68 1.87 -12.41
C VAL A 12 -2.04 0.48 -12.50
N ALA A 13 -2.78 -0.57 -12.16
CA ALA A 13 -2.31 -1.95 -12.27
C ALA A 13 -1.86 -2.32 -13.69
N ALA A 14 -2.65 -1.94 -14.70
CA ALA A 14 -2.31 -2.18 -16.10
C ALA A 14 -1.02 -1.46 -16.53
N VAL A 15 -0.82 -0.22 -16.05
CA VAL A 15 0.40 0.56 -16.32
C VAL A 15 1.61 -0.03 -15.57
N ALA A 16 1.46 -0.38 -14.29
CA ALA A 16 2.51 -0.98 -13.47
C ALA A 16 3.01 -2.30 -14.09
N LYS A 17 2.08 -3.16 -14.53
CA LYS A 17 2.39 -4.38 -15.28
C LYS A 17 3.26 -4.12 -16.51
N ARG A 18 2.92 -3.10 -17.30
CA ARG A 18 3.64 -2.73 -18.53
C ARG A 18 5.05 -2.23 -18.23
N PHE A 19 5.24 -1.47 -17.14
CA PHE A 19 6.57 -1.01 -16.72
C PHE A 19 7.46 -2.14 -16.20
N ALA A 20 6.86 -3.19 -15.63
CA ALA A 20 7.57 -4.34 -15.10
C ALA A 20 7.85 -5.44 -16.15
N ALA A 21 7.79 -5.13 -17.45
CA ALA A 21 8.13 -6.06 -18.51
C ALA A 21 9.66 -6.04 -18.79
N PRO A 22 10.38 -7.19 -18.91
CA PRO A 22 9.94 -8.60 -18.93
C PRO A 22 10.37 -9.45 -17.70
N PRO A 23 9.86 -10.68 -17.53
CA PRO A 23 8.53 -11.09 -17.05
C PRO A 23 8.50 -11.44 -15.54
N LYS A 24 9.61 -11.30 -14.81
CA LYS A 24 9.73 -11.82 -13.43
C LYS A 24 8.94 -11.04 -12.38
N SER A 25 8.47 -9.83 -12.72
CA SER A 25 7.81 -8.95 -11.76
C SER A 25 6.48 -8.39 -12.28
N SER A 26 6.00 -8.81 -13.45
CA SER A 26 4.82 -8.21 -14.08
C SER A 26 3.54 -8.49 -13.28
N ALA A 27 3.41 -9.70 -12.72
CA ALA A 27 2.27 -10.07 -11.88
C ALA A 27 2.33 -9.35 -10.53
N GLU A 28 3.52 -9.27 -9.95
CA GLU A 28 3.79 -8.57 -8.69
C GLU A 28 3.50 -7.07 -8.81
N ALA A 29 3.88 -6.46 -9.93
CA ALA A 29 3.63 -5.05 -10.22
C ALA A 29 2.15 -4.77 -10.50
N GLU A 30 1.47 -5.65 -11.24
CA GLU A 30 0.02 -5.56 -11.43
C GLU A 30 -0.72 -5.63 -10.09
N LEU A 31 -0.36 -6.59 -9.23
CA LEU A 31 -0.94 -6.75 -7.91
C LEU A 31 -0.65 -5.54 -7.01
N ALA A 32 0.60 -5.03 -7.02
CA ALA A 32 0.95 -3.83 -6.28
C ALA A 32 0.11 -2.62 -6.73
N GLY A 33 -0.06 -2.42 -8.04
CA GLY A 33 -0.91 -1.35 -8.57
C GLY A 33 -2.39 -1.48 -8.16
N LEU A 34 -2.92 -2.70 -8.10
CA LEU A 34 -4.29 -2.95 -7.62
C LEU A 34 -4.47 -2.63 -6.14
N LEU A 35 -3.44 -2.90 -5.32
CA LEU A 35 -3.55 -2.85 -3.87
C LEU A 35 -3.05 -1.54 -3.26
N HIS A 36 -2.27 -0.72 -3.98
CA HIS A 36 -1.56 0.41 -3.39
C HIS A 36 -2.48 1.35 -2.60
N ASP A 37 -3.65 1.66 -3.14
CA ASP A 37 -4.63 2.58 -2.57
C ASP A 37 -5.84 1.87 -1.96
N LEU A 38 -5.74 0.57 -1.65
CA LEU A 38 -6.88 -0.22 -1.15
C LEU A 38 -7.49 0.37 0.12
N GLY A 39 -6.68 0.97 1.00
CA GLY A 39 -7.13 1.61 2.23
C GLY A 39 -8.03 2.83 2.00
N LYS A 40 -8.09 3.37 0.78
CA LYS A 40 -9.02 4.46 0.45
C LYS A 40 -10.49 4.04 0.54
N TYR A 41 -10.81 2.74 0.46
CA TYR A 41 -12.17 2.24 0.72
C TYR A 41 -12.55 2.25 2.21
N ALA A 42 -11.60 2.39 3.13
CA ALA A 42 -11.89 2.33 4.55
C ALA A 42 -12.81 3.49 4.97
N GLN A 43 -13.74 3.21 5.88
CA GLN A 43 -14.69 4.20 6.38
C GLN A 43 -13.98 5.44 6.94
N ARG A 44 -12.87 5.23 7.66
CA ARG A 44 -12.07 6.33 8.23
C ARG A 44 -11.47 7.23 7.14
N PHE A 45 -10.96 6.66 6.05
CA PHE A 45 -10.42 7.44 4.93
C PHE A 45 -11.53 8.25 4.25
N GLN A 46 -12.69 7.62 4.01
CA GLN A 46 -13.85 8.29 3.43
C GLN A 46 -14.39 9.41 4.33
N ALA A 47 -14.41 9.20 5.66
CA ALA A 47 -14.78 10.23 6.62
C ALA A 47 -13.83 11.44 6.56
N ARG A 48 -12.51 11.20 6.45
CA ARG A 48 -11.51 12.26 6.30
C ARG A 48 -11.72 13.11 5.05
N LEU A 49 -12.22 12.56 3.95
CA LEU A 49 -12.54 13.35 2.76
C LEU A 49 -13.64 14.39 3.01
N GLN A 50 -14.45 14.20 4.06
CA GLN A 50 -15.53 15.10 4.45
C GLN A 50 -15.16 15.96 5.67
N ASP A 51 -14.13 15.56 6.43
CA ASP A 51 -13.71 16.22 7.66
C ASP A 51 -12.17 16.31 7.75
N ASN A 52 -11.68 17.54 7.61
CA ASN A 52 -10.25 17.86 7.65
C ASN A 52 -9.62 17.70 9.05
N PHE A 53 -10.41 17.54 10.10
CA PHE A 53 -9.92 17.26 11.46
C PHE A 53 -9.60 15.77 11.67
N ILE A 54 -10.02 14.89 10.77
CA ILE A 54 -9.65 13.47 10.84
C ILE A 54 -8.23 13.31 10.29
N HIS A 55 -7.30 13.02 11.21
CA HIS A 55 -5.89 12.81 10.89
C HIS A 55 -5.52 11.33 10.75
N GLY A 56 -4.39 11.08 10.10
CA GLY A 56 -3.91 9.74 9.73
C GLY A 56 -4.04 9.51 8.22
N ASN A 57 -2.96 9.02 7.61
CA ASN A 57 -2.80 8.91 6.17
C ASN A 57 -2.44 7.50 5.70
N ASN A 58 -2.50 6.47 6.54
CA ASN A 58 -2.10 5.12 6.17
C ASN A 58 -3.14 4.42 5.27
N ASP A 59 -3.38 4.95 4.07
CA ASP A 59 -4.23 4.34 3.04
C ASP A 59 -3.52 3.21 2.26
N TRP A 60 -2.21 3.06 2.46
CA TRP A 60 -1.38 1.99 1.87
C TRP A 60 -1.34 0.71 2.70
N GLY A 61 -1.42 0.81 4.03
CA GLY A 61 -1.20 -0.32 4.95
C GLY A 61 -2.18 -1.48 4.75
N ALA A 62 -3.45 -1.18 4.44
CA ALA A 62 -4.43 -2.23 4.14
C ALA A 62 -4.07 -3.03 2.89
N GLY A 63 -3.52 -2.37 1.86
CA GLY A 63 -3.03 -3.02 0.65
C GLY A 63 -1.79 -3.88 0.91
N ALA A 64 -0.86 -3.37 1.71
CA ALA A 64 0.36 -4.09 2.09
C ALA A 64 0.04 -5.36 2.91
N ALA A 65 -0.84 -5.23 3.91
CA ALA A 65 -1.32 -6.35 4.71
C ALA A 65 -2.00 -7.41 3.83
N ARG A 66 -2.86 -6.98 2.89
CA ARG A 66 -3.54 -7.90 1.97
C ARG A 66 -2.56 -8.65 1.07
N ALA A 67 -1.55 -7.97 0.53
CA ALA A 67 -0.51 -8.62 -0.27
C ALA A 67 0.32 -9.62 0.56
N ALA A 68 0.60 -9.30 1.83
CA ALA A 68 1.32 -10.18 2.75
C ALA A 68 0.50 -11.43 3.10
N GLU A 69 -0.81 -11.31 3.32
CA GLU A 69 -1.73 -12.45 3.50
C GLU A 69 -1.71 -13.41 2.30
N LEU A 70 -1.63 -12.86 1.08
CA LEU A 70 -1.49 -13.63 -0.15
C LEU A 70 -0.09 -14.20 -0.37
N ARG A 71 0.85 -13.98 0.57
CA ARG A 71 2.27 -14.35 0.47
C ARG A 71 3.00 -13.69 -0.71
N CYS A 72 2.48 -12.59 -1.23
CA CYS A 72 3.08 -11.79 -2.29
C CYS A 72 3.99 -10.72 -1.68
N HIS A 73 5.08 -11.13 -1.03
CA HIS A 73 5.94 -10.25 -0.23
C HIS A 73 6.57 -9.10 -1.03
N THR A 74 6.90 -9.33 -2.30
CA THR A 74 7.39 -8.30 -3.23
C THR A 74 6.36 -7.20 -3.46
N SER A 75 5.10 -7.57 -3.71
CA SER A 75 4.00 -6.63 -3.84
C SER A 75 3.70 -5.94 -2.51
N ALA A 76 3.74 -6.66 -1.38
CA ALA A 76 3.52 -6.07 -0.06
C ALA A 76 4.54 -4.97 0.24
N PHE A 77 5.81 -5.23 -0.07
CA PHE A 77 6.89 -4.26 0.11
C PHE A 77 6.76 -3.06 -0.83
N ALA A 78 6.40 -3.30 -2.11
CA ALA A 78 6.15 -2.22 -3.06
C ALA A 78 4.94 -1.35 -2.67
N VAL A 79 3.89 -1.95 -2.11
CA VAL A 79 2.71 -1.24 -1.62
C VAL A 79 3.04 -0.45 -0.35
N ASP A 80 3.76 -1.01 0.61
CA ASP A 80 4.11 -0.28 1.84
C ASP A 80 5.00 0.95 1.56
N GLY A 81 5.98 0.79 0.67
CA GLY A 81 6.93 1.86 0.32
C GLY A 81 6.45 2.85 -0.75
N HIS A 82 5.22 2.78 -1.24
CA HIS A 82 4.82 3.56 -2.42
C HIS A 82 4.69 5.06 -2.16
N TYR A 83 4.42 5.46 -0.91
CA TYR A 83 4.32 6.87 -0.51
C TYR A 83 5.65 7.41 0.04
N SER A 84 6.36 6.57 0.79
CA SER A 84 7.53 6.98 1.59
C SER A 84 8.88 6.58 0.99
N GLY A 85 8.87 5.82 -0.09
CA GLY A 85 10.04 5.23 -0.72
C GLY A 85 10.37 3.84 -0.16
N ILE A 86 11.02 3.01 -0.98
CA ILE A 86 11.49 1.69 -0.57
C ILE A 86 12.72 1.86 0.33
N ALA A 87 12.60 1.46 1.59
CA ALA A 87 13.74 1.44 2.53
C ALA A 87 14.87 0.55 1.97
N PRO A 88 16.13 1.00 2.00
CA PRO A 88 17.23 0.17 1.55
C PRO A 88 17.39 -1.04 2.50
N ARG A 89 17.75 -2.19 1.93
CA ARG A 89 17.91 -3.47 2.64
C ARG A 89 18.87 -3.39 3.84
N ASN A 90 19.75 -2.38 3.89
CA ASN A 90 20.74 -2.16 4.95
C ASN A 90 20.30 -1.13 6.01
N GLY A 91 19.03 -0.69 6.02
CA GLY A 91 18.51 0.21 7.06
C GLY A 91 19.04 1.64 7.03
N ASN A 92 19.86 2.01 6.04
CA ASN A 92 20.60 3.28 6.02
C ASN A 92 19.92 4.42 5.24
N GLY A 93 18.62 4.33 4.95
CA GLY A 93 17.99 5.33 4.09
C GLY A 93 16.50 5.47 4.30
N LEU A 94 16.12 5.98 5.47
CA LEU A 94 14.87 6.70 5.68
C LEU A 94 15.13 7.79 6.73
N THR A 95 15.24 9.05 6.31
CA THR A 95 15.31 10.18 7.24
C THR A 95 13.95 10.36 7.93
N ALA A 96 13.86 9.92 9.18
CA ALA A 96 13.10 10.49 10.30
C ALA A 96 11.66 11.06 10.11
N ASP A 97 10.91 10.68 9.07
CA ASP A 97 9.44 10.85 9.04
C ASP A 97 8.68 9.51 8.93
N HIS A 98 9.42 8.40 8.99
CA HIS A 98 8.81 7.08 9.15
C HIS A 98 8.36 6.92 10.61
N ARG A 99 7.09 7.22 10.86
CA ARG A 99 6.40 6.67 12.02
C ARG A 99 6.47 5.13 11.92
N PRO A 100 6.97 4.42 12.94
CA PRO A 100 7.26 2.99 12.86
C PRO A 100 6.01 2.11 13.08
N ASP A 101 4.80 2.61 12.84
CA ASP A 101 3.55 1.91 13.10
C ASP A 101 3.12 0.93 11.99
N ALA A 102 3.83 0.87 10.86
CA ALA A 102 3.49 -0.04 9.75
C ALA A 102 4.33 -1.33 9.66
N LEU A 103 5.47 -1.44 10.36
CA LEU A 103 6.35 -2.63 10.32
C LEU A 103 6.62 -3.18 11.73
N GLY A 104 5.55 -3.35 12.50
CA GLY A 104 5.56 -4.07 13.76
C GLY A 104 5.36 -5.58 13.58
N CYS A 105 6.25 -6.29 12.88
CA CYS A 105 6.39 -7.73 13.12
C CYS A 105 7.20 -7.94 14.43
N GLY A 106 6.63 -7.47 15.53
CA GLY A 106 6.94 -7.96 16.86
C GLY A 106 6.05 -9.17 17.11
N ALA A 107 6.65 -10.29 17.53
CA ALA A 107 5.92 -11.42 18.08
C ALA A 107 4.96 -10.93 19.18
N GLY A 108 3.68 -10.78 18.87
CA GLY A 108 2.78 -10.06 19.78
C GLY A 108 1.38 -9.83 19.22
N ARG A 109 0.64 -10.93 19.05
CA ARG A 109 -0.83 -11.00 19.16
C ARG A 109 -1.62 -9.96 18.32
N LEU A 110 -2.12 -10.45 17.19
CA LEU A 110 -3.28 -9.91 16.46
C LEU A 110 -4.33 -9.37 17.44
N ARG A 111 -4.52 -8.05 17.44
CA ARG A 111 -5.72 -7.42 18.00
C ARG A 111 -6.24 -6.47 16.95
N HIS A 112 -7.44 -6.80 16.47
CA HIS A 112 -8.40 -5.97 15.77
C HIS A 112 -8.06 -4.48 15.71
N VAL A 113 -7.79 -3.98 14.51
CA VAL A 113 -8.27 -2.66 14.10
C VAL A 113 -8.56 -2.74 12.60
N CYS A 114 -9.85 -2.84 12.29
CA CYS A 114 -10.39 -2.36 11.01
C CYS A 114 -10.36 -0.83 10.99
#